data_AF-A0A7J6UE47-F1
#
_entry.id   AF-A0A7J6UE47-F1
#
_cell.length_a   1.000
_cell.length_b   1.000
_cell.length_c   1.000
_cell.angle_alpha   90.00
_cell.angle_beta   90.00
_cell.angle_gamma   90.00
#
_symmetry.space_group_name_H-M   'P 1'
#
loop_
_entity.id
_entity.type
_entity.pdbx_description
1 polymer ?
#
loop_
_entity_poly.entity_id
_entity_poly.type
_entity_poly.pdbx_seq_one_letter_code
_entity_poly.pdbx_strand_id
1 'polypeptide(L)'
;KGFCFQPTEGAACDDTTLRPVFAPNVRHQPGKALIIYTGGTIGMQPFANGTLHPVPGYLTRQIHSLPELQATGMPTVSVVEWENLIDSSDMSPEGWAAMAKAVEDNYDDYDGF
;
A
#
# COMPACT_ATOMS: atom_id res chain seq x y z
N LYS A 1 23.63 21.28 4.56
CA LYS A 1 22.94 22.48 5.04
C LYS A 1 21.50 22.08 5.38
N GLY A 2 21.21 21.68 6.63
CA GLY A 2 19.88 21.33 7.14
C GLY A 2 19.26 22.48 7.94
N PHE A 3 17.95 22.66 7.85
CA PHE A 3 17.21 23.66 8.63
C PHE A 3 16.97 23.15 10.07
N CYS A 4 17.21 24.01 11.07
CA CYS A 4 17.03 23.73 12.50
C CYS A 4 15.76 24.43 13.02
N PHE A 5 14.87 23.70 13.70
CA PHE A 5 13.70 24.26 14.41
C PHE A 5 13.99 24.38 15.91
N GLN A 6 13.75 25.56 16.48
CA GLN A 6 14.03 25.83 17.90
C GLN A 6 12.78 25.57 18.76
N PRO A 7 12.88 24.88 19.92
CA PRO A 7 11.78 24.82 20.88
C PRO A 7 11.58 26.18 21.56
N THR A 8 10.41 26.33 22.18
CA THR A 8 9.74 27.57 22.60
C THR A 8 10.47 28.51 23.57
N GLU A 9 11.73 28.28 23.93
CA GLU A 9 12.48 29.15 24.84
C GLU A 9 13.95 29.34 24.38
N GLY A 10 14.15 30.15 23.34
CA GLY A 10 15.31 31.05 23.21
C GLY A 10 16.72 30.52 22.79
N ALA A 11 16.88 30.10 21.53
CA ALA A 11 18.09 30.19 20.65
C ALA A 11 19.40 29.39 20.97
N ALA A 12 20.17 28.81 20.01
CA ALA A 12 20.43 29.08 18.57
C ALA A 12 20.57 27.80 17.68
N CYS A 13 20.40 27.96 16.37
CA CYS A 13 20.35 26.88 15.36
C CYS A 13 21.72 26.26 15.01
N ASP A 14 21.84 24.95 15.12
CA ASP A 14 22.89 24.15 14.46
C ASP A 14 22.29 23.46 13.22
N ASP A 15 22.81 23.82 12.06
CA ASP A 15 22.36 23.40 10.71
C ASP A 15 22.79 21.93 10.39
N THR A 16 23.68 21.33 11.19
CA THR A 16 24.22 19.98 10.91
C THR A 16 23.35 18.80 11.37
N THR A 17 22.24 19.03 12.09
CA THR A 17 21.38 17.95 12.60
C THR A 17 19.93 18.04 12.11
N LEU A 18 19.54 17.11 11.23
CA LEU A 18 18.18 16.90 10.70
C LEU A 18 17.25 16.31 11.77
N ARG A 19 16.07 16.91 12.04
CA ARG A 19 14.93 16.26 12.73
C ARG A 19 13.58 16.95 12.43
N PRO A 20 12.47 16.18 12.41
CA PRO A 20 11.36 16.40 13.33
C PRO A 20 11.59 15.55 14.57
N VAL A 21 11.56 16.18 15.75
CA VAL A 21 11.90 15.57 17.06
C VAL A 21 10.72 14.76 17.63
N PHE A 22 9.51 15.00 17.13
CA PHE A 22 8.29 14.29 17.44
C PHE A 22 7.26 14.69 16.37
N ALA A 23 6.79 13.76 15.55
CA ALA A 23 5.49 13.94 14.92
C ALA A 23 4.49 13.44 15.96
N PRO A 24 3.72 14.32 16.65
CA PRO A 24 2.57 13.82 17.39
C PRO A 24 1.74 12.99 16.42
N ASN A 25 0.96 12.02 16.91
CA ASN A 25 -0.05 11.35 16.09
C ASN A 25 -1.00 12.42 15.54
N VAL A 26 -0.59 13.12 14.47
CA VAL A 26 -1.45 13.89 13.61
C VAL A 26 -2.27 12.76 13.02
N ARG A 27 -3.46 12.58 13.59
CA ARG A 27 -4.49 11.78 12.99
C ARG A 27 -4.77 12.45 11.65
N HIS A 28 -3.95 12.14 10.65
CA HIS A 28 -4.35 12.29 9.27
C HIS A 28 -5.66 11.54 9.19
N GLN A 29 -6.62 12.12 8.46
CA GLN A 29 -7.71 11.35 7.89
C GLN A 29 -7.12 10.00 7.42
N PRO A 30 -7.78 8.87 7.69
CA PRO A 30 -7.25 7.58 7.28
C PRO A 30 -6.89 7.68 5.79
N GLY A 31 -5.60 7.56 5.49
CA GLY A 31 -5.09 7.71 4.13
C GLY A 31 -5.73 6.68 3.21
N LYS A 32 -5.66 6.86 1.90
CA LYS A 32 -6.16 5.90 0.93
C LYS A 32 -5.02 5.06 0.40
N ALA A 33 -5.13 3.75 0.45
CA ALA A 33 -4.17 2.82 -0.12
C ALA A 33 -4.83 2.00 -1.24
N LEU A 34 -4.14 1.86 -2.37
CA LEU A 34 -4.58 1.02 -3.48
C LEU A 34 -3.77 -0.27 -3.55
N ILE A 35 -4.39 -1.40 -3.27
CA ILE A 35 -3.78 -2.72 -3.46
C ILE A 35 -3.96 -3.13 -4.92
N ILE A 36 -2.85 -3.21 -5.65
CA ILE A 36 -2.82 -3.75 -7.01
C ILE A 36 -2.50 -5.24 -6.91
N TYR A 37 -3.52 -6.08 -7.05
CA TYR A 37 -3.38 -7.53 -6.99
C TYR A 37 -3.12 -8.12 -8.38
N THR A 38 -1.84 -8.41 -8.65
CA THR A 38 -1.36 -8.93 -9.93
C THR A 38 -1.37 -10.46 -10.02
N GLY A 39 -1.46 -11.17 -8.89
CA GLY A 39 -1.40 -12.63 -8.83
C GLY A 39 -0.59 -13.18 -7.65
N GLY A 40 -0.17 -14.43 -7.78
CA GLY A 40 0.53 -15.18 -6.73
C GLY A 40 -0.40 -15.99 -5.81
N THR A 41 0.20 -16.72 -4.88
CA THR A 41 -0.51 -17.71 -4.03
C THR A 41 -1.39 -17.09 -2.95
N ILE A 42 -1.19 -15.81 -2.62
CA ILE A 42 -1.91 -15.10 -1.55
C ILE A 42 -3.43 -15.02 -1.77
N GLY A 43 -3.88 -15.00 -3.02
CA GLY A 43 -5.30 -15.03 -3.40
C GLY A 43 -5.76 -16.35 -4.00
N MET A 44 -5.01 -17.44 -3.80
CA MET A 44 -5.39 -18.77 -4.27
C MET A 44 -6.13 -19.57 -3.19
N GLN A 45 -7.00 -20.47 -3.62
CA GLN A 45 -7.71 -21.40 -2.73
C GLN A 45 -7.29 -22.85 -2.98
N PRO A 46 -7.25 -23.69 -1.94
CA PRO A 46 -7.01 -25.12 -2.09
C PRO A 46 -8.19 -25.77 -2.81
N PHE A 47 -7.87 -26.55 -3.84
CA PHE A 47 -8.83 -27.34 -4.60
C PHE A 47 -8.81 -28.80 -4.15
N ALA A 48 -9.82 -29.59 -4.53
CA ALA A 48 -10.04 -30.95 -4.01
C ALA A 48 -8.88 -31.93 -4.26
N ASN A 49 -8.04 -31.65 -5.26
CA ASN A 49 -6.84 -32.41 -5.63
C ASN A 49 -5.57 -31.96 -4.90
N GLY A 50 -5.65 -31.01 -3.95
CA GLY A 50 -4.51 -30.47 -3.22
C GLY A 50 -3.71 -29.40 -3.96
N THR A 51 -4.14 -28.95 -5.14
CA THR A 51 -3.51 -27.82 -5.84
C THR A 51 -4.12 -26.48 -5.42
N LEU A 52 -3.35 -25.41 -5.55
CA LEU A 52 -3.82 -24.03 -5.32
C LEU A 52 -4.25 -23.41 -6.64
N HIS A 53 -5.49 -22.94 -6.72
CA HIS A 53 -6.02 -22.30 -7.91
C HIS A 53 -6.37 -20.82 -7.62
N PRO A 54 -6.11 -19.91 -8.57
CA PRO A 54 -6.59 -18.54 -8.46
C PRO A 54 -8.12 -18.50 -8.50
N VAL A 55 -8.73 -17.74 -7.59
CA VAL A 55 -10.18 -17.56 -7.54
C VAL A 55 -10.49 -16.06 -7.66
N PRO A 56 -11.10 -15.61 -8.77
CA PRO A 56 -11.41 -14.20 -8.97
C PRO A 56 -12.23 -13.59 -7.83
N GLY A 57 -11.82 -12.41 -7.38
CA GLY A 57 -12.44 -11.67 -6.29
C GLY A 57 -12.21 -12.27 -4.92
N TYR A 58 -11.48 -13.38 -4.77
CA TYR A 58 -11.30 -14.03 -3.48
C TYR A 58 -10.53 -13.15 -2.51
N LEU A 59 -9.34 -12.67 -2.91
CA LEU A 59 -8.54 -11.78 -2.09
C LEU A 59 -9.28 -10.48 -1.76
N THR A 60 -9.92 -9.87 -2.77
CA THR A 60 -10.74 -8.68 -2.61
C THR A 60 -11.82 -8.88 -1.52
N ARG A 61 -12.56 -9.99 -1.58
CA ARG A 61 -13.55 -10.34 -0.54
C ARG A 61 -12.90 -10.55 0.84
N GLN A 62 -11.74 -11.21 0.89
CA GLN A 62 -11.02 -11.43 2.15
C GLN A 62 -10.61 -10.09 2.79
N ILE A 63 -9.99 -9.18 2.04
CA ILE A 63 -9.56 -7.87 2.52
C ILE A 63 -10.73 -7.06 3.09
N HIS A 64 -11.88 -7.06 2.41
CA HIS A 64 -13.08 -6.37 2.90
C HIS A 64 -13.74 -7.07 4.09
N SER A 65 -13.49 -8.36 4.30
CA SER A 65 -14.05 -9.12 5.42
C SER A 65 -13.21 -9.07 6.70
N LEU A 66 -11.94 -8.65 6.62
CA LEU A 66 -11.00 -8.59 7.74
C LEU A 66 -11.25 -7.34 8.61
N PRO A 67 -11.77 -7.47 9.84
CA PRO A 67 -12.05 -6.33 10.71
C PRO A 67 -10.79 -5.52 11.07
N GLU A 68 -9.62 -6.16 11.08
CA GLU A 68 -8.33 -5.53 11.35
C GLU A 68 -7.97 -4.50 10.29
N LEU A 69 -8.35 -4.73 9.03
CA LEU A 69 -8.13 -3.79 7.92
C LEU A 69 -9.20 -2.70 7.85
N GLN A 70 -10.32 -2.89 8.54
CA GLN A 70 -11.41 -1.90 8.67
C GLN A 70 -11.36 -1.15 10.01
N ALA A 71 -10.31 -1.39 10.81
CA ALA A 71 -10.18 -0.80 12.13
C ALA A 71 -10.00 0.72 12.07
N THR A 72 -10.49 1.41 13.11
CA THR A 72 -10.34 2.86 13.23
C THR A 72 -8.86 3.26 13.28
N GLY A 73 -8.41 4.06 12.33
CA GLY A 73 -7.02 4.47 12.20
C GLY A 73 -6.23 3.72 11.12
N MET A 74 -6.81 2.69 10.51
CA MET A 74 -6.29 2.08 9.29
C MET A 74 -6.63 2.94 8.07
N PRO A 75 -5.78 2.94 7.03
CA PRO A 75 -6.11 3.56 5.77
C PRO A 75 -7.33 2.91 5.13
N THR A 76 -8.07 3.69 4.34
CA THR A 76 -9.11 3.14 3.46
C THR A 76 -8.42 2.39 2.33
N VAL A 77 -8.72 1.10 2.21
CA VAL A 77 -8.09 0.23 1.21
C VAL A 77 -9.06 -0.01 0.05
N SER A 78 -8.57 0.23 -1.17
CA SER A 78 -9.21 -0.21 -2.41
C SER A 78 -8.38 -1.31 -3.06
N VAL A 79 -9.03 -2.23 -3.76
CA VAL A 79 -8.35 -3.35 -4.42
C VAL A 79 -8.66 -3.32 -5.91
N VAL A 80 -7.62 -3.32 -6.73
CA VAL A 80 -7.71 -3.56 -8.17
C VAL A 80 -7.11 -4.93 -8.43
N GLU A 81 -7.96 -5.85 -8.87
CA GLU A 81 -7.59 -7.22 -9.21
C GLU A 81 -7.51 -7.36 -10.73
N TRP A 82 -6.38 -7.85 -11.24
CA TRP A 82 -6.20 -8.10 -12.66
C TRP A 82 -6.90 -9.37 -13.12
N GLU A 83 -7.49 -9.34 -14.32
CA GLU A 83 -8.22 -10.49 -14.89
C GLU A 83 -7.30 -11.68 -15.19
N ASN A 84 -6.09 -11.41 -15.70
CA ASN A 84 -5.05 -12.42 -15.89
C ASN A 84 -4.05 -12.33 -14.73
N LEU A 85 -4.26 -13.16 -13.71
CA LEU A 85 -3.35 -13.27 -12.58
C LEU A 85 -2.03 -13.88 -13.06
N ILE A 86 -0.97 -13.10 -13.00
CA ILE A 86 0.38 -13.48 -13.40
C ILE A 86 1.06 -14.14 -12.19
N ASP A 87 1.65 -15.33 -12.36
CA ASP A 87 2.57 -15.84 -11.34
C ASP A 87 3.87 -15.03 -11.36
N SER A 88 4.47 -14.83 -10.21
CA SER A 88 5.76 -14.14 -10.07
C SER A 88 6.86 -14.71 -10.97
N SER A 89 6.79 -16.02 -11.27
CA SER A 89 7.71 -16.71 -12.17
C SER A 89 7.50 -16.40 -13.65
N ASP A 90 6.31 -15.93 -14.03
CA ASP A 90 5.90 -15.59 -15.39
C ASP A 90 5.92 -14.07 -15.66
N MET A 91 6.50 -13.29 -14.75
CA MET A 91 6.56 -11.83 -14.85
C MET A 91 7.45 -11.37 -16.01
N SER A 92 6.95 -10.44 -16.83
CA SER A 92 7.65 -9.87 -17.98
C SER A 92 7.79 -8.35 -17.89
N PRO A 93 8.66 -7.71 -18.70
CA PRO A 93 8.75 -6.25 -18.77
C PRO A 93 7.41 -5.58 -19.09
N GLU A 94 6.56 -6.23 -19.88
CA GLU A 94 5.19 -5.76 -20.17
C GLU A 94 4.32 -5.78 -18.91
N GLY A 95 4.46 -6.81 -18.06
CA GLY A 95 3.80 -6.88 -16.76
C GLY A 95 4.26 -5.75 -15.82
N TRP A 96 5.55 -5.45 -15.79
CA TRP A 96 6.08 -4.30 -15.04
C TRP A 96 5.56 -2.97 -15.55
N ALA A 97 5.51 -2.78 -16.88
CA ALA A 97 4.96 -1.58 -17.50
C ALA A 97 3.46 -1.42 -17.15
N ALA A 98 2.70 -2.50 -17.14
CA ALA A 98 1.29 -2.49 -16.72
C ALA A 98 1.14 -2.09 -15.24
N MET A 99 2.01 -2.58 -14.34
CA MET A 99 2.00 -2.16 -12.93
C MET A 99 2.34 -0.67 -12.79
N ALA A 100 3.38 -0.19 -13.48
CA ALA A 100 3.75 1.21 -13.46
C ALA A 100 2.63 2.11 -13.98
N LYS A 101 1.95 1.68 -15.05
CA LYS A 101 0.78 2.38 -15.61
C LYS A 101 -0.39 2.43 -14.63
N ALA A 102 -0.66 1.34 -13.92
CA ALA A 102 -1.70 1.30 -12.90
C ALA A 102 -1.40 2.27 -11.73
N VAL A 103 -0.13 2.37 -11.31
CA VAL A 103 0.30 3.36 -10.31
C VAL A 103 0.15 4.79 -10.85
N GLU A 104 0.61 5.05 -12.07
CA GLU A 104 0.49 6.37 -12.73
C GLU A 104 -0.97 6.82 -12.81
N ASP A 105 -1.87 5.94 -13.26
CA ASP A 105 -3.30 6.25 -13.44
C ASP A 105 -4.04 6.57 -12.14
N ASN A 106 -3.49 6.17 -11.00
CA ASN A 106 -4.09 6.33 -9.69
C ASN A 106 -3.26 7.21 -8.75
N TYR A 107 -2.14 7.78 -9.24
CA TYR A 107 -1.12 8.43 -8.42
C TYR A 107 -1.65 9.58 -7.56
N ASP A 108 -2.59 10.36 -8.11
CA ASP A 108 -3.18 11.52 -7.44
C ASP A 108 -4.37 11.15 -6.53
N ASP A 109 -4.94 9.95 -6.67
CA ASP A 109 -6.16 9.53 -5.96
C ASP A 109 -5.89 8.79 -4.65
N TYR A 110 -4.67 8.27 -4.48
CA TYR A 110 -4.25 7.44 -3.35
C TYR A 110 -2.96 7.96 -2.70
N ASP A 111 -2.87 7.79 -1.38
CA ASP A 111 -1.69 8.16 -0.58
C ASP A 111 -0.62 7.06 -0.58
N GLY A 112 -0.93 5.87 -1.12
CA GLY A 112 -0.03 4.73 -1.21
C GLY A 112 -0.55 3.58 -2.07
N PHE A 113 0.37 2.69 -2.46
CA PHE A 113 0.16 1.50 -3.29
C PHE A 113 0.81 0.29 -2.64
#